data_AF-B6BJP9-F1
#
_entry.id   AF-B6BJP9-F1
#
_cell.length_a   1.000
_cell.length_b   1.000
_cell.length_c   1.000
_cell.angle_alpha   90.00
_cell.angle_beta   90.00
_cell.angle_gamma   90.00
#
_symmetry.space_group_name_H-M   'P 1'
#
loop_
_entity.id
_entity.type
_entity.pdbx_description
1 polymer ?
#
loop_
_entity_poly.entity_id
_entity_poly.type
_entity_poly.pdbx_seq_one_letter_code
_entity_poly.pdbx_strand_id
1 'polypeptide(L)'
;MYRTQEEKQKYIDKIFKDKALFEWEVLHVSSHYDRLEIMQILAQTLVRDKLKYEINFLYLESYDDFKFTQIVNIIFHEIANEWISFATDILYYPKKEAIEELQGKERVKFIHSLAKSYYEKYKRQIFEEIADTFIELVSNVKQDKDATKLIQETLQSNLIKNRQILEMHNFSQLFTRIKSAQNIKNSDITTAKMKVVEMKKKYANPNIDADEKQKYYSLLEKSNKELTKLKHQGLDKFDPGIKRLKDTMVQSMIGMSHLS
;
A
#
# COMPACT_ATOMS: atom_id res chain seq x y z
N MET A 1 -34.35 5.12 10.54
CA MET A 1 -34.08 6.01 11.69
C MET A 1 -34.64 5.35 12.94
N TYR A 2 -33.81 5.10 13.95
CA TYR A 2 -34.19 4.37 15.18
C TYR A 2 -35.27 5.13 15.94
N ARG A 3 -36.27 4.43 16.50
CA ARG A 3 -37.43 5.05 17.16
C ARG A 3 -37.15 5.37 18.63
N THR A 4 -36.18 4.69 19.25
CA THR A 4 -35.76 4.93 20.63
C THR A 4 -34.25 4.87 20.82
N GLN A 5 -33.75 5.48 21.89
CA GLN A 5 -32.33 5.40 22.27
C GLN A 5 -31.91 3.95 22.62
N GLU A 6 -32.81 3.14 23.16
CA GLU A 6 -32.55 1.72 23.45
C GLU A 6 -32.37 0.90 22.16
N GLU A 7 -33.15 1.16 21.12
CA GLU A 7 -32.98 0.52 19.82
C GLU A 7 -31.63 0.87 19.19
N LYS A 8 -31.24 2.15 19.29
CA LYS A 8 -29.94 2.64 18.84
C LYS A 8 -28.79 1.94 19.59
N GLN A 9 -28.90 1.84 20.92
CA GLN A 9 -27.88 1.19 21.75
C GLN A 9 -27.75 -0.31 21.43
N LYS A 10 -28.88 -1.01 21.29
CA LYS A 10 -28.89 -2.44 20.91
C LYS A 10 -28.22 -2.66 19.56
N TYR A 11 -28.43 -1.76 18.60
CA TYR A 11 -27.79 -1.82 17.30
C TYR A 11 -26.27 -1.64 17.39
N ILE A 12 -25.81 -0.63 18.15
CA ILE A 12 -24.38 -0.39 18.37
C ILE A 12 -23.72 -1.60 19.05
N ASP A 13 -24.37 -2.15 20.07
CA ASP A 13 -23.85 -3.33 20.75
C ASP A 13 -23.78 -4.55 19.83
N LYS A 14 -24.66 -4.65 18.83
CA LYS A 14 -24.57 -5.69 17.79
C LYS A 14 -23.36 -5.44 16.87
N ILE A 15 -23.14 -4.20 16.43
CA ILE A 15 -21.98 -3.79 15.62
C ILE A 15 -20.67 -4.19 16.31
N PHE A 16 -20.51 -3.88 17.59
CA PHE A 16 -19.27 -4.19 18.34
C PHE A 16 -19.15 -5.64 18.82
N LYS A 17 -20.13 -6.51 18.51
CA LYS A 17 -20.06 -7.96 18.78
C LYS A 17 -19.79 -8.79 17.54
N ASP A 18 -20.01 -8.23 16.35
CA ASP A 18 -19.88 -8.93 15.08
C ASP A 18 -18.90 -8.19 14.17
N LYS A 19 -17.73 -8.80 13.97
CA LYS A 19 -16.68 -8.27 13.11
C LYS A 19 -17.15 -8.07 11.66
N ALA A 20 -17.91 -9.01 11.10
CA ALA A 20 -18.36 -8.93 9.72
C ALA A 20 -19.38 -7.79 9.56
N LEU A 21 -20.28 -7.65 10.54
CA LEU A 21 -21.22 -6.54 10.56
C LEU A 21 -20.52 -5.20 10.71
N PHE A 22 -19.52 -5.09 11.59
CA PHE A 22 -18.72 -3.88 11.75
C PHE A 22 -17.99 -3.52 10.45
N GLU A 23 -17.31 -4.48 9.83
CA GLU A 23 -16.62 -4.29 8.55
C GLU A 23 -17.59 -3.81 7.47
N TRP A 24 -18.79 -4.38 7.38
CA TRP A 24 -19.77 -4.01 6.36
C TRP A 24 -20.41 -2.63 6.60
N GLU A 25 -20.88 -2.36 7.81
CA GLU A 25 -21.63 -1.14 8.16
C GLU A 25 -20.71 0.07 8.36
N VAL A 26 -19.59 -0.12 9.06
CA VAL A 26 -18.72 0.98 9.49
C VAL A 26 -17.55 1.19 8.52
N LEU A 27 -16.93 0.11 8.05
CA LEU A 27 -15.76 0.20 7.16
C LEU A 27 -16.12 0.08 5.68
N HIS A 28 -17.40 -0.17 5.36
CA HIS A 28 -17.88 -0.41 4.00
C HIS A 28 -17.13 -1.53 3.26
N VAL A 29 -16.73 -2.56 4.01
CA VAL A 29 -16.01 -3.74 3.50
C VAL A 29 -16.99 -4.88 3.29
N SER A 30 -17.16 -5.26 2.02
CA SER A 30 -18.04 -6.36 1.61
C SER A 30 -17.26 -7.62 1.20
N SER A 31 -16.00 -7.45 0.79
CA SER A 31 -15.22 -8.52 0.15
C SER A 31 -13.78 -8.61 0.65
N HIS A 32 -13.08 -9.69 0.29
CA HIS A 32 -11.65 -9.79 0.54
C HIS A 32 -10.85 -8.77 -0.29
N TYR A 33 -11.31 -8.45 -1.49
CA TYR A 33 -10.67 -7.47 -2.36
C TYR A 33 -10.72 -6.06 -1.75
N ASP A 34 -11.85 -5.68 -1.14
CA ASP A 34 -11.99 -4.39 -0.46
C ASP A 34 -10.98 -4.28 0.69
N ARG A 35 -10.79 -5.36 1.46
CA ARG A 35 -9.80 -5.39 2.55
C ARG A 35 -8.38 -5.22 2.02
N LEU A 36 -8.06 -5.86 0.89
CA LEU A 36 -6.75 -5.72 0.25
C LEU A 36 -6.52 -4.30 -0.26
N GLU A 37 -7.52 -3.69 -0.89
CA GLU A 37 -7.46 -2.32 -1.41
C GLU A 37 -7.26 -1.30 -0.28
N ILE A 38 -8.08 -1.37 0.77
CA ILE A 38 -7.96 -0.51 1.95
C ILE A 38 -6.57 -0.65 2.56
N MET A 39 -6.07 -1.88 2.71
CA MET A 39 -4.74 -2.10 3.28
C MET A 39 -3.61 -1.63 2.36
N GLN A 40 -3.80 -1.61 1.05
CA GLN A 40 -2.85 -1.03 0.11
C GLN A 40 -2.80 0.50 0.24
N ILE A 41 -3.95 1.16 0.37
CA ILE A 41 -4.04 2.61 0.62
C ILE A 41 -3.40 2.93 1.98
N LEU A 42 -3.77 2.20 3.03
CA LEU A 42 -3.20 2.37 4.37
C LEU A 42 -1.70 2.12 4.39
N ALA A 43 -1.18 1.14 3.65
CA ALA A 43 0.26 0.91 3.54
C ALA A 43 0.98 2.14 3.00
N GLN A 44 0.46 2.77 1.94
CA GLN A 44 1.02 4.00 1.40
C GLN A 44 1.00 5.14 2.42
N THR A 45 -0.15 5.40 3.04
CA THR A 45 -0.28 6.46 4.05
C THR A 45 0.62 6.20 5.27
N LEU A 46 0.72 4.95 5.72
CA LEU A 46 1.59 4.55 6.83
C LEU A 46 3.06 4.84 6.51
N VAL A 47 3.54 4.32 5.39
CA VAL A 47 4.97 4.35 5.05
C VAL A 47 5.40 5.74 4.55
N ARG A 48 4.59 6.40 3.73
CA ARG A 48 4.99 7.66 3.08
C ARG A 48 4.68 8.90 3.90
N ASP A 49 3.67 8.84 4.77
CA ASP A 49 3.21 10.03 5.50
C ASP A 49 3.39 9.89 7.01
N LYS A 50 2.77 8.88 7.63
CA LYS A 50 2.62 8.81 9.09
C LYS A 50 3.85 8.30 9.83
N LEU A 51 4.55 7.32 9.26
CA LEU A 51 5.76 6.70 9.82
C LEU A 51 6.99 6.94 8.93
N LYS A 52 6.97 8.05 8.19
CA LYS A 52 8.00 8.32 7.18
C LYS A 52 9.41 8.38 7.79
N TYR A 53 9.58 8.83 9.03
CA TYR A 53 10.90 8.91 9.65
C TYR A 53 11.33 7.60 10.31
N GLU A 54 10.42 6.63 10.42
CA GLU A 54 10.64 5.37 11.13
C GLU A 54 10.76 4.16 10.22
N ILE A 55 10.17 4.20 9.01
CA ILE A 55 10.17 3.04 8.10
C ILE A 55 10.39 3.39 6.61
N ASN A 56 10.48 4.66 6.23
CA ASN A 56 10.72 5.03 4.82
C ASN A 56 12.21 5.28 4.57
N PHE A 57 12.81 4.45 3.71
CA PHE A 57 14.23 4.53 3.39
C PHE A 57 14.69 5.86 2.78
N LEU A 58 13.78 6.67 2.26
CA LEU A 58 14.09 8.01 1.77
C LEU A 58 14.35 9.04 2.89
N TYR A 59 13.96 8.72 4.13
CA TYR A 59 14.04 9.63 5.28
C TYR A 59 14.81 9.04 6.47
N LEU A 60 15.14 7.76 6.44
CA LEU A 60 15.96 7.13 7.48
C LEU A 60 17.40 7.66 7.42
N GLU A 61 18.00 7.89 8.58
CA GLU A 61 19.42 8.23 8.69
C GLU A 61 20.26 6.96 8.88
N SER A 62 19.74 6.00 9.66
CA SER A 62 20.37 4.70 9.91
C SER A 62 19.37 3.55 9.74
N TYR A 63 19.91 2.38 9.41
CA TYR A 63 19.14 1.14 9.46
C TYR A 63 18.57 0.83 10.86
N ASP A 64 19.27 1.23 11.92
CA ASP A 64 18.86 0.94 13.30
C ASP A 64 17.64 1.76 13.77
N ASP A 65 17.25 2.79 13.02
CA ASP A 65 16.10 3.64 13.33
C ASP A 65 14.75 2.95 13.02
N PHE A 66 14.79 1.78 12.38
CA PHE A 66 13.61 1.06 11.91
C PHE A 66 12.70 0.59 13.04
N LYS A 67 11.45 1.10 13.08
CA LYS A 67 10.49 0.80 14.17
C LYS A 67 9.09 0.46 13.64
N PHE A 68 8.59 -0.72 14.02
CA PHE A 68 7.24 -1.19 13.65
C PHE A 68 6.15 -0.96 14.70
N THR A 69 6.54 -0.54 15.90
CA THR A 69 5.68 -0.57 17.10
C THR A 69 4.40 0.26 16.96
N GLN A 70 4.41 1.29 16.11
CA GLN A 70 3.27 2.19 15.91
C GLN A 70 2.27 1.72 14.84
N ILE A 71 2.57 0.68 14.06
CA ILE A 71 1.73 0.29 12.92
C ILE A 71 0.30 -0.10 13.37
N VAL A 72 0.19 -1.02 14.33
CA VAL A 72 -1.12 -1.47 14.84
C VAL A 72 -1.89 -0.32 15.47
N ASN A 73 -1.19 0.57 16.19
CA ASN A 73 -1.78 1.75 16.80
C ASN A 73 -2.36 2.70 15.74
N ILE A 74 -1.66 2.93 14.63
CA ILE A 74 -2.19 3.77 13.56
C ILE A 74 -3.38 3.10 12.88
N ILE A 75 -3.33 1.79 12.59
CA ILE A 75 -4.48 1.06 12.02
C ILE A 75 -5.69 1.17 12.97
N PHE A 76 -5.47 1.05 14.28
CA PHE A 76 -6.51 1.28 15.29
C PHE A 76 -7.13 2.68 15.17
N HIS A 77 -6.31 3.72 15.05
CA HIS A 77 -6.80 5.10 14.92
C HIS A 77 -7.61 5.29 13.63
N GLU A 78 -7.22 4.68 12.52
CA GLU A 78 -7.99 4.78 11.27
C GLU A 78 -9.36 4.10 11.39
N ILE A 79 -9.41 2.88 11.94
CA ILE A 79 -10.68 2.18 12.18
C ILE A 79 -11.56 2.96 13.18
N ALA A 80 -10.95 3.55 14.21
CA ALA A 80 -11.65 4.40 15.17
C ALA A 80 -12.23 5.67 14.51
N ASN A 81 -11.50 6.28 13.57
CA ASN A 81 -11.98 7.44 12.82
C ASN A 81 -13.18 7.06 11.93
N GLU A 82 -13.16 5.90 11.27
CA GLU A 82 -14.31 5.41 10.50
C GLU A 82 -15.54 5.18 11.39
N TRP A 83 -15.34 4.66 12.62
CA TRP A 83 -16.43 4.60 13.59
C TRP A 83 -17.00 5.98 13.91
N ILE A 84 -16.14 6.98 14.16
CA ILE A 84 -16.59 8.33 14.47
C ILE A 84 -17.40 8.90 13.31
N SER A 85 -16.91 8.76 12.07
CA SER A 85 -17.62 9.19 10.85
C SER A 85 -18.97 8.49 10.71
N PHE A 86 -19.02 7.17 10.85
CA PHE A 86 -20.27 6.42 10.81
C PHE A 86 -21.26 6.88 11.90
N ALA A 87 -20.77 7.07 13.13
CA ALA A 87 -21.60 7.51 14.24
C ALA A 87 -22.13 8.93 14.03
N THR A 88 -21.34 9.85 13.48
CA THR A 88 -21.79 11.23 13.22
C THR A 88 -22.72 11.32 12.03
N ASP A 89 -22.39 10.62 10.94
CA ASP A 89 -23.02 10.87 9.64
C ASP A 89 -24.25 9.98 9.43
N ILE A 90 -24.22 8.74 9.94
CA ILE A 90 -25.29 7.75 9.76
C ILE A 90 -26.17 7.66 11.00
N LEU A 91 -25.55 7.64 12.19
CA LEU A 91 -26.28 7.54 13.45
C LEU A 91 -26.62 8.91 14.06
N TYR A 92 -26.17 10.02 13.46
CA TYR A 92 -26.41 11.38 13.92
C TYR A 92 -26.00 11.63 15.38
N TYR A 93 -24.92 10.99 15.84
CA TYR A 93 -24.31 11.33 17.12
C TYR A 93 -23.59 12.68 17.04
N PRO A 94 -23.64 13.51 18.09
CA PRO A 94 -22.62 14.52 18.31
C PRO A 94 -21.25 13.87 18.38
N LYS A 95 -20.23 14.47 17.74
CA LYS A 95 -18.87 13.92 17.69
C LYS A 95 -18.31 13.55 19.07
N LYS A 96 -18.62 14.34 20.10
CA LYS A 96 -18.18 14.08 21.48
C LYS A 96 -18.75 12.76 22.02
N GLU A 97 -20.04 12.53 21.82
CA GLU A 97 -20.71 11.30 22.25
C GLU A 97 -20.21 10.09 21.46
N ALA A 98 -19.93 10.24 20.16
CA ALA A 98 -19.34 9.16 19.35
C ALA A 98 -17.97 8.70 19.88
N ILE A 99 -17.16 9.65 20.39
CA ILE A 99 -15.88 9.37 21.04
C ILE A 99 -16.08 8.68 22.39
N GLU A 100 -16.98 9.19 23.22
CA GLU A 100 -17.30 8.59 24.54
C GLU A 100 -17.81 7.15 24.37
N GLU A 101 -18.64 6.90 23.35
CA GLU A 101 -19.14 5.56 23.00
C GLU A 101 -17.98 4.61 22.67
N LEU A 102 -16.95 5.08 21.96
CA LEU A 102 -15.77 4.28 21.60
C LEU A 102 -14.86 3.98 22.80
N GLN A 103 -14.78 4.89 23.77
CA GLN A 103 -13.87 4.79 24.93
C GLN A 103 -14.23 3.67 25.91
N GLY A 104 -15.40 3.04 25.76
CA GLY A 104 -15.77 1.85 26.51
C GLY A 104 -14.73 0.73 26.33
N LYS A 105 -14.24 0.17 27.44
CA LYS A 105 -13.14 -0.82 27.47
C LYS A 105 -13.32 -1.98 26.47
N GLU A 106 -14.52 -2.54 26.39
CA GLU A 106 -14.80 -3.67 25.49
C GLU A 106 -14.79 -3.25 24.00
N ARG A 107 -15.17 -2.01 23.67
CA ARG A 107 -15.15 -1.49 22.30
C ARG A 107 -13.74 -1.13 21.85
N VAL A 108 -12.95 -0.50 22.73
CA VAL A 108 -11.52 -0.30 22.48
C VAL A 108 -10.84 -1.64 22.21
N LYS A 109 -11.10 -2.66 23.03
CA LYS A 109 -10.56 -4.01 22.81
C LYS A 109 -11.02 -4.59 21.47
N PHE A 110 -12.28 -4.43 21.11
CA PHE A 110 -12.83 -4.89 19.83
C PHE A 110 -12.06 -4.26 18.66
N ILE A 111 -11.95 -2.93 18.61
CA ILE A 111 -11.26 -2.21 17.53
C ILE A 111 -9.77 -2.56 17.50
N HIS A 112 -9.14 -2.69 18.66
CA HIS A 112 -7.74 -3.11 18.73
C HIS A 112 -7.55 -4.55 18.22
N SER A 113 -8.47 -5.46 18.53
CA SER A 113 -8.44 -6.83 18.01
C SER A 113 -8.64 -6.85 16.48
N LEU A 114 -9.48 -5.95 15.96
CA LEU A 114 -9.71 -5.79 14.53
C LEU A 114 -8.46 -5.26 13.84
N ALA A 115 -7.86 -4.19 14.35
CA ALA A 115 -6.61 -3.62 13.86
C ALA A 115 -5.47 -4.63 13.84
N LYS A 116 -5.28 -5.39 14.93
CA LYS A 116 -4.29 -6.47 15.00
C LYS A 116 -4.57 -7.56 13.97
N SER A 117 -5.84 -7.95 13.78
CA SER A 117 -6.20 -8.93 12.77
C SER A 117 -5.95 -8.44 11.34
N TYR A 118 -6.16 -7.15 11.06
CA TYR A 118 -5.85 -6.57 9.76
C TYR A 118 -4.34 -6.56 9.54
N TYR A 119 -3.58 -6.08 10.52
CA TYR A 119 -2.13 -6.10 10.48
C TYR A 119 -1.59 -7.51 10.22
N GLU A 120 -1.94 -8.51 11.03
CA GLU A 120 -1.37 -9.86 10.85
C GLU A 120 -1.69 -10.49 9.48
N LYS A 121 -2.90 -10.26 8.95
CA LYS A 121 -3.30 -10.82 7.64
C LYS A 121 -2.69 -10.07 6.46
N TYR A 122 -2.47 -8.76 6.60
CA TYR A 122 -2.19 -7.88 5.46
C TYR A 122 -0.87 -7.09 5.57
N LYS A 123 -0.07 -7.30 6.64
CA LYS A 123 1.24 -6.65 6.85
C LYS A 123 2.21 -6.77 5.69
N ARG A 124 2.05 -7.81 4.85
CA ARG A 124 2.85 -7.97 3.63
C ARG A 124 2.76 -6.73 2.74
N GLN A 125 1.59 -6.09 2.61
CA GLN A 125 1.41 -4.90 1.78
C GLN A 125 2.19 -3.69 2.33
N ILE A 126 2.20 -3.54 3.66
CA ILE A 126 2.99 -2.50 4.35
C ILE A 126 4.48 -2.71 4.06
N PHE A 127 4.97 -3.94 4.25
CA PHE A 127 6.39 -4.25 4.03
C PHE A 127 6.80 -4.20 2.56
N GLU A 128 5.89 -4.52 1.63
CA GLU A 128 6.12 -4.33 0.20
C GLU A 128 6.30 -2.85 -0.13
N GLU A 129 5.48 -1.97 0.44
CA GLU A 129 5.60 -0.51 0.28
C GLU A 129 6.90 0.02 0.89
N ILE A 130 7.30 -0.45 2.07
CA ILE A 130 8.61 -0.09 2.65
C ILE A 130 9.76 -0.52 1.73
N ALA A 131 9.73 -1.76 1.23
CA ALA A 131 10.76 -2.25 0.31
C ALA A 131 10.78 -1.45 -1.01
N ASP A 132 9.63 -0.95 -1.47
CA ASP A 132 9.57 -0.04 -2.62
C ASP A 132 10.30 1.28 -2.33
N THR A 133 10.18 1.85 -1.13
CA THR A 133 10.94 3.06 -0.76
C THR A 133 12.45 2.83 -0.77
N PHE A 134 12.92 1.62 -0.46
CA PHE A 134 14.34 1.26 -0.59
C PHE A 134 14.79 1.23 -2.05
N ILE A 135 13.99 0.61 -2.92
CA ILE A 135 14.28 0.58 -4.37
C ILE A 135 14.28 2.00 -4.94
N GLU A 136 13.36 2.85 -4.48
CA GLU A 136 13.31 4.28 -4.84
C GLU A 136 14.56 5.03 -4.39
N LEU A 137 15.03 4.81 -3.15
CA LEU A 137 16.28 5.39 -2.64
C LEU A 137 17.45 5.08 -3.58
N VAL A 138 17.62 3.80 -3.91
CA VAL A 138 18.73 3.37 -4.79
C VAL A 138 18.57 3.94 -6.20
N SER A 139 17.34 4.02 -6.74
CA SER A 139 17.09 4.62 -8.04
C SER A 139 17.46 6.12 -8.08
N ASN A 140 17.25 6.82 -6.97
CA ASN A 140 17.36 8.28 -6.90
C ASN A 140 18.73 8.77 -6.43
N VAL A 141 19.60 7.88 -5.93
CA VAL A 141 20.89 8.31 -5.38
C VAL A 141 21.80 8.86 -6.49
N LYS A 142 22.09 10.15 -6.39
CA LYS A 142 22.98 10.90 -7.30
C LYS A 142 24.29 11.22 -6.59
N GLN A 143 25.01 10.20 -6.14
CA GLN A 143 26.28 10.33 -5.40
C GLN A 143 26.18 10.91 -3.98
N ASP A 144 25.00 10.86 -3.37
CA ASP A 144 24.82 11.17 -1.96
C ASP A 144 25.53 10.08 -1.11
N LYS A 145 26.50 10.51 -0.30
CA LYS A 145 27.32 9.62 0.53
C LYS A 145 26.50 8.97 1.64
N ASP A 146 25.56 9.69 2.23
CA ASP A 146 24.76 9.22 3.37
C ASP A 146 23.71 8.21 2.87
N ALA A 147 23.05 8.52 1.77
CA ALA A 147 22.17 7.55 1.10
C ALA A 147 22.93 6.29 0.65
N THR A 148 24.15 6.43 0.12
CA THR A 148 24.98 5.28 -0.26
C THR A 148 25.37 4.44 0.96
N LYS A 149 25.69 5.08 2.09
CA LYS A 149 26.00 4.42 3.36
C LYS A 149 24.78 3.64 3.87
N LEU A 150 23.60 4.26 3.93
CA LEU A 150 22.36 3.58 4.33
C LEU A 150 22.04 2.38 3.44
N ILE A 151 22.24 2.50 2.12
CA ILE A 151 22.05 1.38 1.19
C ILE A 151 23.02 0.23 1.52
N GLN A 152 24.30 0.53 1.75
CA GLN A 152 25.29 -0.48 2.09
C GLN A 152 24.98 -1.15 3.44
N GLU A 153 24.62 -0.36 4.45
CA GLU A 153 24.19 -0.88 5.76
C GLU A 153 22.99 -1.81 5.61
N THR A 154 21.97 -1.39 4.85
CA THR A 154 20.78 -2.20 4.58
C THR A 154 21.14 -3.49 3.85
N LEU A 155 22.02 -3.43 2.84
CA LEU A 155 22.51 -4.61 2.14
C LEU A 155 23.25 -5.59 3.06
N GLN A 156 23.83 -5.06 4.13
CA GLN A 156 24.56 -5.80 5.15
C GLN A 156 23.72 -6.11 6.41
N SER A 157 22.45 -5.74 6.44
CA SER A 157 21.63 -5.92 7.63
C SER A 157 20.87 -7.25 7.64
N ASN A 158 20.12 -7.46 8.72
CA ASN A 158 19.24 -8.62 8.89
C ASN A 158 17.99 -8.56 8.00
N LEU A 159 17.72 -7.44 7.29
CA LEU A 159 16.68 -7.39 6.27
C LEU A 159 17.00 -8.25 5.06
N ILE A 160 18.30 -8.49 4.83
CA ILE A 160 18.77 -9.26 3.70
C ILE A 160 19.32 -10.61 4.17
N LYS A 161 18.39 -11.50 4.52
CA LYS A 161 18.71 -12.90 4.85
C LYS A 161 19.18 -13.62 3.59
N ASN A 162 20.26 -14.39 3.71
CA ASN A 162 20.86 -15.17 2.60
C ASN A 162 21.35 -14.33 1.42
N ARG A 163 22.33 -13.44 1.67
CA ARG A 163 22.98 -12.59 0.65
C ARG A 163 23.49 -13.34 -0.59
N GLN A 164 23.80 -14.63 -0.46
CA GLN A 164 24.23 -15.49 -1.57
C GLN A 164 23.16 -15.63 -2.67
N ILE A 165 21.87 -15.49 -2.33
CA ILE A 165 20.74 -15.66 -3.28
C ILE A 165 20.53 -14.41 -4.16
N LEU A 166 21.06 -13.26 -3.75
CA LEU A 166 20.67 -11.99 -4.36
C LEU A 166 21.50 -11.59 -5.58
N GLU A 167 22.60 -12.28 -5.87
CA GLU A 167 23.53 -11.99 -6.97
C GLU A 167 24.02 -10.51 -7.02
N MET A 168 23.71 -9.73 -5.98
CA MET A 168 23.95 -8.30 -5.85
C MET A 168 24.48 -8.07 -4.44
N HIS A 169 25.79 -7.90 -4.35
CA HIS A 169 26.51 -7.85 -3.07
C HIS A 169 26.94 -6.43 -2.68
N ASN A 170 26.80 -5.46 -3.59
CA ASN A 170 27.18 -4.08 -3.33
C ASN A 170 26.25 -3.08 -4.03
N PHE A 171 26.36 -1.82 -3.62
CA PHE A 171 25.59 -0.70 -4.16
C PHE A 171 25.70 -0.59 -5.69
N SER A 172 26.90 -0.70 -6.28
CA SER A 172 27.10 -0.53 -7.73
C SER A 172 26.35 -1.58 -8.56
N GLN A 173 26.35 -2.84 -8.10
CA GLN A 173 25.61 -3.92 -8.74
C GLN A 173 24.10 -3.67 -8.67
N LEU A 174 23.59 -3.33 -7.48
CA LEU A 174 22.16 -3.04 -7.29
C LEU A 174 21.71 -1.82 -8.11
N PHE A 175 22.50 -0.74 -8.09
CA PHE A 175 22.23 0.48 -8.84
C PHE A 175 22.16 0.23 -10.35
N THR A 176 23.15 -0.50 -10.90
CA THR A 176 23.18 -0.87 -12.32
C THR A 176 21.92 -1.67 -12.70
N ARG A 177 21.52 -2.63 -11.86
CA ARG A 177 20.33 -3.46 -12.11
C ARG A 177 19.04 -2.65 -12.06
N ILE A 178 18.91 -1.77 -11.07
CA ILE A 178 17.77 -0.83 -10.95
C ILE A 178 17.69 0.09 -12.16
N LYS A 179 18.82 0.65 -12.63
CA LYS A 179 18.84 1.48 -13.84
C LYS A 179 18.44 0.70 -15.09
N SER A 180 18.91 -0.54 -15.22
CA SER A 180 18.51 -1.42 -16.32
C SER A 180 17.00 -1.70 -16.31
N ALA A 181 16.45 -2.09 -15.16
CA ALA A 181 15.01 -2.32 -14.97
C ALA A 181 14.18 -1.05 -15.27
N GLN A 182 14.66 0.12 -14.83
CA GLN A 182 14.02 1.41 -15.11
C GLN A 182 14.01 1.74 -16.60
N ASN A 183 15.10 1.44 -17.32
CA ASN A 183 15.19 1.63 -18.76
C ASN A 183 14.21 0.70 -19.50
N ILE A 184 14.10 -0.57 -19.10
CA ILE A 184 13.12 -1.51 -19.65
C ILE A 184 11.70 -0.98 -19.43
N LYS A 185 11.35 -0.62 -18.19
CA LYS A 185 10.04 -0.05 -17.86
C LYS A 185 9.73 1.19 -18.71
N ASN A 186 10.69 2.09 -18.87
CA ASN A 186 10.51 3.29 -19.69
C ASN A 186 10.34 2.99 -21.18
N SER A 187 11.04 1.99 -21.71
CA SER A 187 10.89 1.49 -23.07
C SER A 187 9.47 0.94 -23.30
N ASP A 188 8.98 0.10 -22.39
CA ASP A 188 7.64 -0.48 -22.45
C ASP A 188 6.55 0.60 -22.35
N ILE A 189 6.71 1.57 -21.45
CA ILE A 189 5.83 2.74 -21.34
C ILE A 189 5.82 3.54 -22.64
N THR A 190 6.98 3.75 -23.26
CA THR A 190 7.08 4.50 -24.53
C THR A 190 6.36 3.75 -25.65
N THR A 191 6.56 2.43 -25.74
CA THR A 191 5.87 1.57 -26.69
C THR A 191 4.34 1.60 -26.49
N ALA A 192 3.86 1.51 -25.25
CA ALA A 192 2.44 1.60 -24.92
C ALA A 192 1.85 2.99 -25.24
N LYS A 193 2.59 4.07 -24.97
CA LYS A 193 2.20 5.44 -25.37
C LYS A 193 2.06 5.57 -26.89
N MET A 194 2.99 5.01 -27.65
CA MET A 194 2.92 5.02 -29.12
C MET A 194 1.68 4.29 -29.62
N LYS A 195 1.34 3.12 -29.05
CA LYS A 195 0.10 2.40 -29.37
C LYS A 195 -1.14 3.24 -29.08
N VAL A 196 -1.20 3.92 -27.92
CA VAL A 196 -2.32 4.83 -27.58
C VAL A 196 -2.45 5.95 -28.61
N VAL A 197 -1.34 6.58 -29.01
CA VAL A 197 -1.34 7.64 -30.03
C VAL A 197 -1.81 7.12 -31.39
N GLU A 198 -1.34 5.93 -31.79
CA GLU A 198 -1.76 5.30 -33.04
C GLU A 198 -3.27 4.99 -33.04
N MET A 199 -3.79 4.37 -31.98
CA MET A 199 -5.22 4.06 -31.86
C MET A 199 -6.06 5.33 -31.81
N LYS A 200 -5.60 6.38 -31.13
CA LYS A 200 -6.28 7.68 -31.09
C LYS A 200 -6.36 8.32 -32.48
N LYS A 201 -5.29 8.22 -33.29
CA LYS A 201 -5.29 8.70 -34.69
C LYS A 201 -6.29 7.91 -35.55
N LYS A 202 -6.33 6.57 -35.42
CA LYS A 202 -7.29 5.73 -36.15
C LYS A 202 -8.73 6.05 -35.75
N TYR A 203 -9.01 6.18 -34.46
CA TYR A 203 -10.34 6.55 -33.93
C TYR A 203 -10.81 7.94 -34.41
N ALA A 204 -9.89 8.90 -34.54
CA ALA A 204 -10.19 10.27 -34.97
C ALA A 204 -10.34 10.43 -36.50
N ASN A 205 -10.11 9.37 -37.28
CA ASN A 205 -10.26 9.42 -38.73
C ASN A 205 -11.74 9.68 -39.08
N PRO A 206 -12.09 10.73 -39.84
CA PRO A 206 -13.47 10.98 -40.23
C PRO A 206 -13.99 10.00 -41.28
N ASN A 207 -13.11 9.22 -41.92
CA ASN A 207 -13.44 8.34 -43.05
C ASN A 207 -13.73 6.88 -42.64
N ILE A 208 -13.74 6.55 -41.35
CA ILE A 208 -14.07 5.20 -40.86
C ILE A 208 -15.55 5.12 -40.48
N ASP A 209 -16.15 3.95 -40.64
CA ASP A 209 -17.55 3.70 -40.30
C ASP A 209 -17.78 3.56 -38.77
N ALA A 210 -19.04 3.41 -38.37
CA ALA A 210 -19.43 3.31 -36.97
C ALA A 210 -18.88 2.05 -36.27
N ASP A 211 -18.81 0.92 -36.97
CA ASP A 211 -18.35 -0.35 -36.41
C ASP A 211 -16.82 -0.34 -36.20
N GLU A 212 -16.09 0.19 -37.18
CA GLU A 212 -14.65 0.44 -37.06
C GLU A 212 -14.34 1.44 -35.95
N LYS A 213 -15.14 2.50 -35.83
CA LYS A 213 -14.98 3.50 -34.78
C LYS A 213 -15.19 2.90 -33.39
N GLN A 214 -16.21 2.06 -33.22
CA GLN A 214 -16.45 1.34 -31.96
C GLN A 214 -15.30 0.37 -31.64
N LYS A 215 -14.77 -0.34 -32.63
CA LYS A 215 -13.60 -1.21 -32.47
C LYS A 215 -12.37 -0.44 -32.01
N TYR A 216 -12.06 0.71 -32.62
CA TYR A 216 -10.93 1.54 -32.21
C TYR A 216 -11.13 2.17 -30.83
N TYR A 217 -12.37 2.51 -30.45
CA TYR A 217 -12.67 2.95 -29.09
C TYR A 217 -12.30 1.89 -28.05
N SER A 218 -12.74 0.64 -28.23
CA SER A 218 -12.40 -0.46 -27.31
C SER A 218 -10.90 -0.74 -27.27
N LEU A 219 -10.20 -0.68 -28.41
CA LEU A 219 -8.74 -0.85 -28.47
C LEU A 219 -7.99 0.30 -27.77
N LEU A 220 -8.49 1.53 -27.90
CA LEU A 220 -7.95 2.70 -27.21
C LEU A 220 -8.13 2.57 -25.70
N GLU A 221 -9.30 2.15 -25.23
CA GLU A 221 -9.56 1.90 -23.81
C GLU A 221 -8.61 0.83 -23.25
N LYS A 222 -8.45 -0.30 -23.96
CA LYS A 222 -7.52 -1.36 -23.58
C LYS A 222 -6.07 -0.86 -23.53
N SER A 223 -5.63 -0.10 -24.53
CA SER A 223 -4.27 0.46 -24.59
C SER A 223 -4.01 1.46 -23.46
N ASN A 224 -5.00 2.28 -23.12
CA ASN A 224 -4.92 3.18 -21.97
C ASN A 224 -4.84 2.41 -20.65
N LYS A 225 -5.65 1.37 -20.46
CA LYS A 225 -5.58 0.48 -19.29
C LYS A 225 -4.20 -0.17 -19.16
N GLU A 226 -3.63 -0.66 -20.25
CA GLU A 226 -2.27 -1.24 -20.29
C GLU A 226 -1.20 -0.19 -19.92
N LEU A 227 -1.25 1.01 -20.50
CA LEU A 227 -0.33 2.10 -20.18
C LEU A 227 -0.42 2.52 -18.71
N THR A 228 -1.63 2.65 -18.17
CA THR A 228 -1.85 2.95 -16.76
C THR A 228 -1.28 1.84 -15.89
N LYS A 229 -1.50 0.57 -16.22
CA LYS A 229 -0.93 -0.57 -15.48
C LYS A 229 0.60 -0.52 -15.45
N LEU A 230 1.25 -0.32 -16.61
CA LEU A 230 2.71 -0.23 -16.69
C LEU A 230 3.30 0.89 -15.84
N LYS A 231 2.64 2.05 -15.78
CA LYS A 231 3.09 3.18 -14.94
C LYS A 231 3.13 2.81 -13.46
N HIS A 232 2.11 2.10 -12.98
CA HIS A 232 1.95 1.72 -11.57
C HIS A 232 2.73 0.47 -11.15
N GLN A 233 3.27 -0.32 -12.09
CA GLN A 233 4.08 -1.49 -11.76
C GLN A 233 5.43 -1.11 -11.13
N GLY A 234 5.80 -1.76 -10.03
CA GLY A 234 7.12 -1.65 -9.43
C GLY A 234 8.23 -2.21 -10.33
N LEU A 235 9.48 -1.86 -10.03
CA LEU A 235 10.66 -2.35 -10.79
C LEU A 235 10.87 -3.86 -10.63
N ASP A 236 10.30 -4.48 -9.59
CA ASP A 236 10.28 -5.93 -9.38
C ASP A 236 9.62 -6.71 -10.53
N LYS A 237 8.77 -6.07 -11.35
CA LYS A 237 8.18 -6.70 -12.54
C LYS A 237 9.11 -6.74 -13.74
N PHE A 238 10.17 -5.95 -13.72
CA PHE A 238 11.09 -5.78 -14.85
C PHE A 238 12.46 -6.41 -14.61
N ASP A 239 12.75 -6.84 -13.37
CA ASP A 239 13.96 -7.57 -13.05
C ASP A 239 13.73 -8.61 -11.92
N PRO A 240 14.01 -9.91 -12.17
CA PRO A 240 13.84 -10.96 -11.17
C PRO A 240 14.71 -10.82 -9.91
N GLY A 241 15.88 -10.19 -10.01
CA GLY A 241 16.74 -9.94 -8.86
C GLY A 241 16.20 -8.85 -7.94
N ILE A 242 15.65 -7.77 -8.51
CA ILE A 242 14.92 -6.76 -7.74
C ILE A 242 13.72 -7.40 -7.03
N LYS A 243 12.99 -8.28 -7.72
CA LYS A 243 11.91 -9.05 -7.10
C LYS A 243 12.40 -9.91 -5.93
N ARG A 244 13.49 -10.68 -6.12
CA ARG A 244 14.07 -11.49 -5.05
C ARG A 244 14.53 -10.64 -3.86
N LEU A 245 15.11 -9.47 -4.11
CA LEU A 245 15.50 -8.50 -3.09
C LEU A 245 14.28 -8.05 -2.28
N LYS A 246 13.23 -7.57 -2.96
CA LYS A 246 11.98 -7.14 -2.35
C LYS A 246 11.35 -8.25 -1.51
N ASP A 247 11.21 -9.45 -2.08
CA ASP A 247 10.65 -10.61 -1.39
C ASP A 247 11.47 -10.97 -0.14
N THR A 248 12.81 -10.94 -0.22
CA THR A 248 13.70 -11.20 0.91
C THR A 248 13.51 -10.18 2.03
N MET A 249 13.47 -8.88 1.68
CA MET A 249 13.24 -7.81 2.65
C MET A 249 11.90 -7.97 3.35
N VAL A 250 10.83 -8.23 2.60
CA VAL A 250 9.48 -8.45 3.11
C VAL A 250 9.45 -9.63 4.09
N GLN A 251 10.04 -10.77 3.73
CA GLN A 251 10.08 -11.94 4.61
C GLN A 251 10.88 -11.67 5.90
N SER A 252 11.98 -10.94 5.80
CA SER A 252 12.77 -10.55 6.97
C SER A 252 11.98 -9.62 7.90
N MET A 253 11.30 -8.60 7.36
CA MET A 253 10.45 -7.69 8.14
C MET A 253 9.28 -8.43 8.82
N ILE A 254 8.65 -9.39 8.13
CA ILE A 254 7.64 -10.26 8.75
C ILE A 254 8.23 -10.98 9.96
N GLY A 255 9.41 -11.59 9.81
CA GLY A 255 10.08 -12.28 10.91
C GLY A 255 10.45 -11.34 12.07
N MET A 256 10.91 -10.13 11.78
CA MET A 256 11.26 -9.13 12.80
C MET A 256 10.03 -8.61 13.54
N SER A 257 8.90 -8.47 12.85
CA SER A 257 7.64 -7.99 13.44
C SER A 257 7.05 -8.89 14.51
N HIS A 258 7.48 -10.16 14.56
CA HIS A 258 7.07 -11.11 15.60
C HIS A 258 7.93 -11.02 16.87
N LEU A 259 9.04 -10.28 16.83
CA LEU A 259 9.99 -10.13 17.94
C LEU A 259 9.85 -8.77 18.65
N SER A 260 9.11 -7.82 18.06
CA SER A 260 8.80 -6.48 18.57
C SER A 260 7.42 -6.42 19.19
#